data_AF-A0A5S9MJ08-F1
#
_entry.id   AF-A0A5S9MJ08-F1
#
_cell.length_a   1.000
_cell.length_b   1.000
_cell.length_c   1.000
_cell.angle_alpha   90.00
_cell.angle_beta   90.00
_cell.angle_gamma   90.00
#
_symmetry.space_group_name_H-M   'P 1'
#
loop_
_entity.id
_entity.type
_entity.pdbx_description
1 polymer ?
#
loop_
_entity_poly.entity_id
_entity_poly.type
_entity_poly.pdbx_seq_one_letter_code
_entity_poly.pdbx_strand_id
1 'polypeptide(L)'
;MDFFSVPFLTDRIELGWMDGISPTVLWIVGITNAINLIDGLDGLAAGISVIGLSTIAVMAFSADKILILSLSLVVIGSTIGFLFYNFHPAKIFMGDTGSLFFLAI
;
A
#
# COMPACT_ATOMS: atom_id res chain seq x y z
N MET A 1 -23.24 -7.38 6.53
CA MET A 1 -24.36 -6.43 6.33
C MET A 1 -23.93 -5.60 5.14
N ASP A 2 -24.00 -6.20 3.95
CA ASP A 2 -23.26 -5.73 2.78
C ASP A 2 -24.29 -5.46 1.69
N PHE A 3 -24.76 -4.22 1.66
CA PHE A 3 -25.71 -3.74 0.69
C PHE A 3 -25.00 -2.77 -0.25
N PHE A 4 -25.03 -3.04 -1.56
CA PHE A 4 -24.58 -2.08 -2.55
C PHE A 4 -25.75 -1.14 -2.91
N SER A 5 -25.74 0.07 -2.37
CA SER A 5 -26.73 1.10 -2.69
C SER A 5 -26.30 1.90 -3.91
N VAL A 6 -26.99 1.71 -5.02
CA VAL A 6 -26.81 2.53 -6.23
C VAL A 6 -27.37 3.93 -5.94
N PRO A 7 -26.58 5.01 -6.03
CA PRO A 7 -27.15 6.34 -5.86
C PRO A 7 -28.22 6.52 -6.95
N PHE A 8 -29.42 6.95 -6.57
CA PHE A 8 -30.63 7.15 -7.40
C PHE A 8 -31.59 5.97 -7.63
N LEU A 9 -31.28 4.74 -7.20
CA LEU A 9 -32.27 3.64 -7.11
C LEU A 9 -32.46 3.21 -5.65
N THR A 10 -33.71 3.12 -5.19
CA THR A 10 -34.06 2.67 -3.83
C THR A 10 -33.80 1.18 -3.61
N ASP A 11 -33.61 0.42 -4.69
CA ASP A 11 -33.39 -1.02 -4.64
C ASP A 11 -31.98 -1.36 -4.13
N ARG A 12 -31.93 -2.19 -3.09
CA ARG A 12 -30.69 -2.75 -2.54
C ARG A 12 -30.38 -4.05 -3.27
N ILE A 13 -29.26 -4.09 -3.96
CA ILE A 13 -28.79 -5.31 -4.61
C ILE A 13 -27.83 -5.99 -3.64
N GLU A 14 -28.18 -7.20 -3.21
CA GLU A 14 -27.29 -8.09 -2.47
C GLU A 14 -26.47 -8.88 -3.51
N LEU A 15 -25.17 -8.60 -3.67
CA LEU A 15 -24.31 -9.34 -4.61
C LEU A 15 -23.71 -10.61 -3.99
N GLY A 16 -24.12 -10.97 -2.76
CA GLY A 16 -23.73 -12.22 -2.11
C GLY A 16 -22.22 -12.37 -1.99
N TRP A 17 -21.66 -13.54 -2.34
CA TRP A 17 -20.22 -13.79 -2.24
C TRP A 17 -19.36 -12.93 -3.18
N MET A 18 -19.97 -12.28 -4.17
CA MET A 18 -19.30 -11.39 -5.12
C MET A 18 -19.14 -9.95 -4.58
N ASP A 19 -19.81 -9.59 -3.48
CA ASP A 19 -19.69 -8.26 -2.85
C ASP A 19 -18.27 -7.99 -2.33
N GLY A 20 -17.60 -9.02 -1.80
CA GLY A 20 -16.33 -8.86 -1.11
C GLY A 20 -15.10 -9.39 -1.87
N ILE A 21 -15.18 -10.63 -2.37
CA ILE A 21 -14.00 -11.40 -2.81
C ILE A 21 -13.48 -10.92 -4.16
N SER A 22 -14.36 -10.73 -5.14
CA SER A 22 -13.94 -10.33 -6.49
C SER A 22 -13.31 -8.93 -6.50
N PRO A 23 -13.86 -7.90 -5.83
CA PRO A 23 -13.25 -6.58 -5.76
C PRO A 23 -11.91 -6.59 -5.02
N THR A 24 -11.79 -7.32 -3.90
CA THR A 24 -10.53 -7.38 -3.13
C THR A 24 -9.41 -8.10 -3.88
N VAL A 25 -9.70 -9.21 -4.56
CA VAL A 25 -8.71 -9.89 -5.40
C VAL A 25 -8.24 -8.99 -6.53
N LEU A 26 -9.18 -8.32 -7.23
CA LEU A 26 -8.84 -7.40 -8.32
C LEU A 26 -8.05 -6.19 -7.79
N TRP A 27 -8.39 -5.70 -6.59
CA TRP A 27 -7.65 -4.64 -5.91
C TRP A 27 -6.21 -5.04 -5.60
N ILE A 28 -6.00 -6.21 -4.99
CA ILE A 28 -4.66 -6.72 -4.65
C ILE A 28 -3.84 -6.92 -5.93
N VAL A 29 -4.37 -7.65 -6.91
CA VAL A 29 -3.69 -7.92 -8.18
C VAL A 29 -3.40 -6.62 -8.94
N GLY A 30 -4.33 -5.67 -8.93
CA GLY A 30 -4.20 -4.38 -9.58
C GLY A 30 -3.09 -3.53 -8.95
N ILE A 31 -3.08 -3.40 -7.62
CA ILE A 31 -2.07 -2.63 -6.88
C ILE A 31 -0.69 -3.24 -7.09
N THR A 32 -0.55 -4.57 -6.98
CA THR A 32 0.73 -5.26 -7.18
C THR A 32 1.28 -5.05 -8.59
N ASN A 33 0.45 -5.18 -9.63
CA ASN A 33 0.89 -4.97 -11.01
C ASN A 33 1.20 -3.50 -11.32
N ALA A 34 0.39 -2.57 -10.80
CA ALA A 34 0.63 -1.14 -10.99
C ALA A 34 1.99 -0.71 -10.39
N ILE A 35 2.32 -1.21 -9.20
CA ILE A 35 3.59 -0.91 -8.54
C ILE A 35 4.77 -1.54 -9.27
N ASN A 36 4.66 -2.79 -9.72
CA ASN A 36 5.69 -3.42 -10.56
C ASN A 36 5.94 -2.65 -11.87
N LEU A 37 4.92 -1.98 -12.42
CA LEU A 37 5.06 -1.15 -13.62
C LEU A 37 5.74 0.20 -13.34
N ILE A 38 5.64 0.68 -12.10
CA ILE A 38 6.18 1.96 -11.63
C ILE A 38 7.61 1.81 -11.08
N ASP A 39 8.01 0.62 -10.64
CA ASP A 39 9.36 0.28 -10.12
C ASP A 39 10.46 0.30 -11.19
N GLY A 40 10.14 0.71 -12.42
CA GLY A 40 11.11 0.96 -13.49
C GLY A 40 11.85 2.31 -13.39
N LEU A 41 11.52 3.14 -12.39
CA LEU A 41 12.11 4.47 -12.17
C LEU A 41 12.79 4.56 -10.79
N ASP A 42 14.07 4.95 -10.79
CA ASP A 42 14.89 5.16 -9.60
C ASP A 42 14.19 6.05 -8.55
N GLY A 43 14.00 5.54 -7.34
CA GLY A 43 13.47 6.28 -6.19
C GLY A 43 11.94 6.43 -6.14
N LEU A 44 11.21 6.03 -7.19
CA LEU A 44 9.76 6.23 -7.25
C LEU A 44 9.01 5.25 -6.33
N ALA A 45 9.35 3.96 -6.37
CA ALA A 45 8.74 2.93 -5.53
C ALA A 45 8.99 3.21 -4.03
N ALA A 46 10.23 3.51 -3.65
CA ALA A 46 10.59 3.86 -2.28
C ALA A 46 9.87 5.13 -1.78
N GLY A 47 9.70 6.14 -2.65
CA GLY A 47 8.94 7.35 -2.31
C GLY A 47 7.46 7.07 -2.04
N ILE A 48 6.81 6.27 -2.89
CA ILE A 48 5.40 5.88 -2.73
C ILE A 48 5.21 5.05 -1.46
N SER A 49 6.12 4.11 -1.16
CA SER A 49 6.10 3.32 0.08
C SER A 49 6.16 4.19 1.32
N VAL A 50 7.01 5.22 1.36
CA VAL A 50 7.08 6.16 2.50
C VAL A 50 5.77 6.91 2.69
N ILE A 51 5.11 7.35 1.61
CA ILE A 51 3.81 8.03 1.68
C ILE A 51 2.73 7.08 2.22
N GLY A 52 2.68 5.84 1.72
CA GLY A 52 1.72 4.82 2.19
C GLY A 52 1.91 4.49 3.67
N LEU A 53 3.14 4.18 4.07
CA LEU A 53 3.50 3.87 5.47
C LEU A 53 3.22 5.04 6.41
N SER A 54 3.42 6.29 5.95
CA SER A 54 3.10 7.47 6.76
C SER A 54 1.60 7.59 7.05
N THR A 55 0.76 7.21 6.08
CA THR A 55 -0.70 7.16 6.26
C THR A 55 -1.10 6.09 7.26
N ILE A 56 -0.48 4.90 7.17
CA ILE A 56 -0.69 3.80 8.13
C ILE A 56 -0.25 4.21 9.52
N ALA A 57 0.89 4.90 9.67
CA ALA A 57 1.36 5.41 10.95
C ALA A 57 0.36 6.40 11.59
N VAL A 58 -0.20 7.33 10.80
CA VAL A 58 -1.22 8.29 11.29
C VAL A 58 -2.50 7.57 11.72
N MET A 59 -2.94 6.56 10.95
CA MET A 59 -4.11 5.74 11.30
C MET A 59 -3.86 4.91 12.57
N ALA A 60 -2.68 4.29 12.69
CA ALA A 60 -2.30 3.49 13.84
C ALA A 60 -2.20 4.33 15.12
N PHE A 61 -1.71 5.57 15.00
CA PHE A 61 -1.71 6.54 16.09
C PHE A 61 -3.14 6.89 16.53
N SER A 62 -4.03 7.17 15.58
CA SER A 62 -5.44 7.48 15.86
C SER A 62 -6.22 6.29 16.45
N ALA A 63 -5.77 5.05 16.22
CA ALA A 63 -6.40 3.82 16.70
C ALA A 63 -5.75 3.24 17.97
N ASP A 64 -4.83 3.97 18.62
CA ASP A 64 -4.04 3.54 19.78
C ASP A 64 -3.31 2.20 19.57
N LYS A 65 -2.96 1.87 18.32
CA LYS A 65 -2.24 0.64 17.96
C LYS A 65 -0.73 0.87 17.99
N ILE A 66 -0.18 0.93 19.21
CA ILE A 66 1.23 1.23 19.46
C ILE A 66 2.20 0.30 18.70
N LEU A 67 1.85 -0.98 18.58
CA LEU A 67 2.69 -1.97 17.90
C LEU A 67 2.80 -1.67 16.39
N ILE A 68 1.67 -1.41 15.74
CA ILE A 68 1.61 -1.08 14.31
C ILE A 68 2.34 0.24 14.07
N LEU A 69 2.10 1.26 14.90
CA LEU A 69 2.78 2.54 14.82
C LEU A 69 4.31 2.39 14.90
N SER A 70 4.80 1.61 15.87
CA SER A 70 6.25 1.40 16.06
C SER A 70 6.90 0.68 14.88
N LEU A 71 6.24 -0.33 14.32
CA LEU A 71 6.70 -1.04 13.13
C LEU A 71 6.71 -0.11 11.91
N SER A 72 5.62 0.62 11.67
CA SER A 72 5.54 1.57 10.54
C SER A 72 6.64 2.63 10.61
N LEU A 73 6.96 3.17 11.80
CA LEU A 73 8.05 4.14 11.96
C LEU A 73 9.44 3.56 11.66
N VAL A 74 9.71 2.33 12.10
CA VAL A 74 10.99 1.65 11.79
C VAL A 74 11.12 1.42 10.29
N VAL A 75 10.05 0.97 9.63
CA VAL A 75 10.05 0.74 8.19
C VAL A 75 10.22 2.05 7.44
N ILE A 76 9.48 3.11 7.79
CA ILE A 76 9.66 4.46 7.23
C ILE A 76 11.12 4.92 7.34
N GLY A 77 11.73 4.77 8.51
CA GLY A 77 13.14 5.14 8.71
C GLY A 77 14.08 4.37 7.80
N SER A 78 13.88 3.06 7.65
CA SER A 78 14.69 2.21 6.76
C SER A 78 14.49 2.56 5.28
N THR A 79 13.25 2.85 4.86
CA THR A 79 12.91 3.20 3.48
C THR A 79 13.43 4.59 3.11
N ILE A 80 13.39 5.56 4.02
CA ILE A 80 14.01 6.89 3.81
C ILE A 80 15.53 6.75 3.68
N GLY A 81 16.16 5.94 4.54
CA GLY A 81 17.59 5.65 4.46
C GLY A 81 17.97 5.01 3.12
N PHE A 82 17.16 4.06 2.64
CA PHE A 82 17.30 3.45 1.32
C PHE A 82 17.08 4.44 0.17
N LEU A 83 16.06 5.30 0.27
CA LEU A 83 15.70 6.31 -0.73
C LEU A 83 16.87 7.24 -1.05
N PHE A 84 17.69 7.62 -0.06
CA PHE A 84 18.91 8.41 -0.29
C PHE A 84 19.91 7.73 -1.23
N TYR A 85 20.02 6.40 -1.22
CA TYR A 85 20.92 5.63 -2.10
C TYR A 85 20.25 5.19 -3.40
N ASN A 86 18.92 5.23 -3.44
CA ASN A 86 18.09 4.87 -4.59
C ASN A 86 17.68 6.10 -5.45
N PHE A 87 17.96 7.33 -4.99
CA PHE A 87 17.73 8.56 -5.76
C PHE A 87 18.67 8.67 -6.96
N HIS A 88 18.15 9.16 -8.10
CA HIS A 88 18.89 9.17 -9.36
C HIS A 88 20.19 10.01 -9.28
N PRO A 89 21.36 9.50 -9.74
CA PRO A 89 21.60 8.15 -10.28
C PRO A 89 21.71 7.08 -9.19
N ALA A 90 20.89 6.02 -9.29
CA ALA A 90 20.77 4.99 -8.24
C ALA A 90 22.09 4.21 -8.03
N LYS A 91 22.46 4.04 -6.77
CA LYS A 91 23.63 3.25 -6.35
C LYS A 91 23.26 1.85 -5.88
N ILE A 92 22.02 1.67 -5.42
CA ILE A 92 21.47 0.42 -4.90
C ILE A 92 20.05 0.27 -5.43
N PHE A 93 19.74 -0.86 -6.07
CA PHE A 93 18.41 -1.18 -6.60
C PHE A 93 17.60 -1.98 -5.59
N MET A 94 16.29 -1.72 -5.56
CA MET A 94 15.35 -2.24 -4.56
C MET A 94 15.14 -3.77 -4.69
N GLY A 95 15.18 -4.29 -5.92
CA GLY A 95 14.93 -5.70 -6.25
C GLY A 95 13.52 -6.16 -5.87
N ASP A 96 13.09 -7.32 -6.38
CA ASP A 96 11.74 -7.85 -6.11
C ASP A 96 11.48 -8.13 -4.62
N THR A 97 12.52 -8.47 -3.85
CA THR A 97 12.39 -8.77 -2.42
C THR A 97 12.22 -7.50 -1.57
N GLY A 98 12.88 -6.40 -1.96
CA GLY A 98 12.79 -5.13 -1.23
C GLY A 98 11.45 -4.44 -1.44
N SER A 99 10.95 -4.43 -2.68
CA SER A 99 9.64 -3.83 -3.00
C SER A 99 8.49 -4.54 -2.28
N LEU A 100 8.50 -5.87 -2.21
CA LEU A 100 7.55 -6.66 -1.43
C LEU A 100 7.66 -6.38 0.08
N PHE A 101 8.86 -6.33 0.64
CA PHE A 101 9.06 -6.11 2.07
C PHE A 101 8.54 -4.75 2.55
N PHE A 102 8.82 -3.67 1.81
CA PHE A 102 8.38 -2.33 2.19
C PHE A 102 6.89 -2.07 1.95
N LEU A 103 6.22 -2.92 1.15
CA LEU A 103 4.80 -2.78 0.82
C LEU A 103 3.90 -3.74 1.61
N ALA A 104 4.38 -4.93 1.95
CA ALA A 104 3.58 -5.98 2.60
C ALA A 104 3.54 -5.89 4.14
N ILE A 105 4.29 -4.95 4.72
CA ILE A 105 4.32 -4.64 6.16
C ILE A 105 3.51 -3.38 6.43
#